data_AF-A0A7Y5W9T7-F1
#
_entry.id   AF-A0A7Y5W9T7-F1
#
_cell.length_a   1.000
_cell.length_b   1.000
_cell.length_c   1.000
_cell.angle_alpha   90.00
_cell.angle_beta   90.00
_cell.angle_gamma   90.00
#
_symmetry.space_group_name_H-M   'P 1'
#
loop_
_entity.id
_entity.type
_entity.pdbx_description
1 polymer ?
#
loop_
_entity_poly.entity_id
_entity_poly.type
_entity_poly.pdbx_seq_one_letter_code
_entity_poly.pdbx_strand_id
1 'polypeptide(L)'
;EGHADERALLEAFRAVGHVPPGIVVTWPDDPAWMAGLALAAGRGQPLAFIKTPRIVGSTMSMKDADEIETLVEGWASTTDLEWRGIGDALDAVTLCVNAPARVERAVKGEQIALTDKIGRIGEGETGQRWAWCGQIFGTPAQAAYRAMAALFLQPRGAWLFDGYPNDENWRDYDITPAAQVLQRARFKVDLHDAPGQSADHWRSAVARPLHADLFMVTTKGLPEWFDLTPGQCRAGDVPLLTRPALVYVIHSFSAARADDHRTIAGRFLQHGAFCYAGSVHEPFLGAFLPPQLFAMRMLTQAPFGVAARLDAGPAWKIAIFGDPLYTYGLAQTRADDAPPLADATPLDDGLRELLTGVQLAQGLRTLAMLARDEDAAALACALLDQEKARVTPRVAEEAILPLLRSGRASRVADFAVLVEPAAMQASPDLRDALWLSARPLLADPSIHLLEALSHNLRNEWDMTARDLADLTRAWMTRHGVESARTMLARVRQANPDLAAQIDKAARETVGEP
;
A
#
# COMPACT_ATOMS: atom_id res chain seq x y z
N GLU A 1 36.36 7.10 3.84
CA GLU A 1 35.25 6.74 2.93
C GLU A 1 34.79 8.03 2.28
N GLY A 2 34.74 8.08 0.95
CA GLY A 2 34.60 9.34 0.21
C GLY A 2 33.20 9.92 0.40
N HIS A 3 33.10 11.05 1.12
CA HIS A 3 31.96 11.92 0.98
C HIS A 3 31.95 12.40 -0.47
N ALA A 4 30.91 12.07 -1.24
CA ALA A 4 30.60 12.84 -2.43
C ALA A 4 30.58 14.31 -2.00
N ASP A 5 31.20 15.20 -2.80
CA ASP A 5 31.32 16.60 -2.44
C ASP A 5 29.94 17.29 -2.59
N GLU A 6 29.05 17.04 -1.63
CA GLU A 6 27.72 17.66 -1.53
C GLU A 6 27.83 19.19 -1.49
N ARG A 7 29.01 19.75 -1.18
CA ARG A 7 29.24 21.21 -1.28
C ARG A 7 29.06 21.71 -2.69
N ALA A 8 29.51 20.98 -3.70
CA ALA A 8 29.32 21.39 -5.10
C ALA A 8 27.82 21.44 -5.46
N LEU A 9 27.03 20.48 -4.96
CA LEU A 9 25.58 20.46 -5.14
C LEU A 9 24.89 21.63 -4.39
N LEU A 10 25.27 21.87 -3.14
CA LEU A 10 24.77 22.99 -2.33
C LEU A 10 25.15 24.35 -2.94
N GLU A 11 26.37 24.49 -3.46
CA GLU A 11 26.82 25.68 -4.19
C GLU A 11 26.01 25.88 -5.47
N ALA A 12 25.71 24.80 -6.21
CA ALA A 12 24.83 24.87 -7.37
C ALA A 12 23.41 25.32 -6.99
N PHE A 13 22.84 24.80 -5.90
CA PHE A 13 21.54 25.26 -5.38
C PHE A 13 21.57 26.74 -5.00
N ARG A 14 22.60 27.19 -4.26
CA ARG A 14 22.78 28.60 -3.92
C ARG A 14 22.90 29.48 -5.17
N ALA A 15 23.63 29.03 -6.18
CA ALA A 15 23.83 29.76 -7.43
C ALA A 15 22.53 29.98 -8.22
N VAL A 16 21.55 29.09 -8.09
CA VAL A 16 20.21 29.23 -8.70
C VAL A 16 19.16 29.79 -7.73
N GLY A 17 19.55 30.17 -6.51
CA GLY A 17 18.64 30.68 -5.49
C GLY A 17 17.69 29.64 -4.90
N HIS A 18 18.01 28.35 -5.01
CA HIS A 18 17.23 27.26 -4.43
C HIS A 18 17.64 26.99 -2.99
N VAL A 19 16.66 26.84 -2.12
CA VAL A 19 16.84 26.43 -0.72
C VAL A 19 16.27 25.02 -0.56
N PRO A 20 17.09 24.00 -0.29
CA PRO A 20 16.62 22.65 -0.08
C PRO A 20 15.63 22.57 1.08
N PRO A 21 14.45 21.92 0.93
CA PRO A 21 13.45 21.83 2.00
C PRO A 21 13.74 20.74 3.05
N GLY A 22 14.87 20.05 2.95
CA GLY A 22 15.20 18.95 3.84
C GLY A 22 16.31 18.06 3.33
N ILE A 23 16.48 16.91 3.98
CA ILE A 23 17.58 15.98 3.78
C ILE A 23 17.05 14.63 3.32
N VAL A 24 17.72 14.01 2.35
CA VAL A 24 17.45 12.63 1.96
C VAL A 24 18.54 11.72 2.50
N VAL A 25 18.18 10.83 3.41
CA VAL A 25 19.10 9.83 3.97
C VAL A 25 19.07 8.58 3.09
N THR A 26 20.23 8.11 2.66
CA THR A 26 20.35 6.90 1.83
C THR A 26 21.65 6.14 2.09
N TRP A 27 21.82 4.97 1.45
CA TRP A 27 23.07 4.22 1.44
C TRP A 27 23.24 3.51 0.09
N PRO A 28 24.41 3.55 -0.57
CA PRO A 28 24.55 3.04 -1.94
C PRO A 28 24.20 1.57 -2.10
N ASP A 29 24.50 0.77 -1.08
CA ASP A 29 24.22 -0.67 -1.10
C ASP A 29 22.79 -1.02 -0.63
N ASP A 30 21.98 -0.05 -0.17
CA ASP A 30 20.61 -0.31 0.27
C ASP A 30 19.65 -0.31 -0.95
N PRO A 31 18.82 -1.33 -1.15
CA PRO A 31 17.93 -1.40 -2.31
C PRO A 31 16.98 -0.20 -2.49
N ALA A 32 16.71 0.58 -1.45
CA ALA A 32 15.86 1.76 -1.52
C ALA A 32 16.56 3.02 -2.08
N TRP A 33 17.86 2.97 -2.40
CA TRP A 33 18.65 4.14 -2.81
C TRP A 33 18.08 4.90 -4.02
N MET A 34 17.38 4.21 -4.93
CA MET A 34 16.75 4.82 -6.10
C MET A 34 15.71 5.88 -5.72
N ALA A 35 14.98 5.67 -4.60
CA ALA A 35 14.09 6.70 -4.06
C ALA A 35 14.88 7.92 -3.60
N GLY A 36 16.03 7.68 -2.96
CA GLY A 36 16.89 8.74 -2.47
C GLY A 36 17.37 9.65 -3.60
N LEU A 37 17.88 9.05 -4.68
CA LEU A 37 18.30 9.78 -5.86
C LEU A 37 17.14 10.54 -6.52
N ALA A 38 15.97 9.89 -6.67
CA ALA A 38 14.79 10.50 -7.27
C ALA A 38 14.31 11.72 -6.49
N LEU A 39 14.20 11.63 -5.15
CA LEU A 39 13.77 12.74 -4.31
C LEU A 39 14.81 13.86 -4.26
N ALA A 40 16.10 13.51 -4.14
CA ALA A 40 17.20 14.48 -4.18
C ALA A 40 17.17 15.31 -5.46
N ALA A 41 17.03 14.66 -6.61
CA ALA A 41 16.92 15.33 -7.90
C ALA A 41 15.60 16.11 -8.06
N GLY A 42 14.47 15.50 -7.67
CA GLY A 42 13.13 16.05 -7.90
C GLY A 42 12.77 17.22 -6.98
N ARG A 43 13.31 17.26 -5.75
CA ARG A 43 13.07 18.33 -4.77
C ARG A 43 14.27 19.26 -4.57
N GLY A 44 15.39 18.98 -5.22
CA GLY A 44 16.65 19.68 -4.97
C GLY A 44 17.08 19.52 -3.52
N GLN A 45 17.18 18.28 -3.05
CA GLN A 45 17.60 17.94 -1.69
C GLN A 45 19.00 17.31 -1.69
N PRO A 46 19.85 17.66 -0.74
CA PRO A 46 21.17 17.05 -0.59
C PRO A 46 21.07 15.63 0.02
N LEU A 47 22.08 14.78 -0.24
CA LEU A 47 22.10 13.36 0.13
C LEU A 47 23.00 13.06 1.34
N ALA A 48 22.41 12.53 2.40
CA ALA A 48 23.12 12.04 3.58
C ALA A 48 23.34 10.52 3.50
N PHE A 49 24.59 10.08 3.38
CA PHE A 49 24.93 8.66 3.30
C PHE A 49 25.08 8.06 4.71
N ILE A 50 23.99 7.51 5.25
CA ILE A 50 23.94 6.94 6.61
C ILE A 50 23.53 5.47 6.52
N LYS A 51 24.38 4.60 7.07
CA LYS A 51 24.12 3.16 7.10
C LYS A 51 23.15 2.81 8.23
N THR A 52 22.14 2.02 7.93
CA THR A 52 21.18 1.51 8.92
C THR A 52 21.12 -0.02 8.89
N PRO A 53 20.58 -0.67 9.93
CA PRO A 53 20.12 -2.06 9.83
C PRO A 53 19.11 -2.19 8.67
N ARG A 54 19.03 -3.35 8.01
CA ARG A 54 18.20 -3.56 6.80
C ARG A 54 17.03 -4.53 7.00
N ILE A 55 16.25 -4.30 8.05
CA ILE A 55 15.12 -5.17 8.40
C ILE A 55 13.94 -4.28 8.81
N VAL A 56 13.12 -3.88 7.84
CA VAL A 56 12.00 -2.94 8.02
C VAL A 56 11.02 -3.42 9.08
N GLY A 57 10.62 -4.69 9.02
CA GLY A 57 9.68 -5.30 9.96
C GLY A 57 10.24 -5.57 11.36
N SER A 58 11.48 -5.20 11.66
CA SER A 58 12.08 -5.35 12.99
C SER A 58 11.88 -4.10 13.87
N THR A 59 12.36 -4.19 15.10
CA THR A 59 12.38 -3.09 16.07
C THR A 59 13.84 -2.82 16.42
N MET A 60 14.27 -1.56 16.40
CA MET A 60 15.60 -1.14 16.86
C MET A 60 15.55 -0.60 18.30
N SER A 61 16.71 -0.53 18.95
CA SER A 61 16.81 0.09 20.27
C SER A 61 16.70 1.61 20.17
N MET A 62 16.29 2.29 21.25
CA MET A 62 16.32 3.76 21.32
C MET A 62 17.72 4.31 21.04
N LYS A 63 18.76 3.64 21.56
CA LYS A 63 20.15 4.04 21.35
C LYS A 63 20.52 4.03 19.87
N ASP A 64 20.16 2.98 19.13
CA ASP A 64 20.46 2.93 17.69
C ASP A 64 19.72 4.03 16.92
N ALA A 65 18.48 4.37 17.34
CA ALA A 65 17.72 5.46 16.75
C ALA A 65 18.35 6.84 17.07
N ASP A 66 18.85 7.04 18.29
CA ASP A 66 19.59 8.24 18.71
C ASP A 66 20.91 8.40 17.94
N GLU A 67 21.61 7.28 17.66
CA GLU A 67 22.82 7.28 16.83
C GLU A 67 22.50 7.72 15.38
N ILE A 68 21.40 7.23 14.79
CA ILE A 68 20.95 7.67 13.46
C ILE A 68 20.61 9.17 13.49
N GLU A 69 19.84 9.64 14.46
CA GLU A 69 19.47 11.06 14.58
C GLU A 69 20.71 11.94 14.73
N THR A 70 21.67 11.55 15.57
CA THR A 70 22.94 12.27 15.75
C THR A 70 23.71 12.42 14.44
N LEU A 71 23.70 11.38 13.59
CA LEU A 71 24.33 11.44 12.28
C LEU A 71 23.57 12.38 11.32
N VAL A 72 22.24 12.41 11.39
CA VAL A 72 21.42 13.36 10.61
C VAL A 72 21.65 14.81 11.07
N GLU A 73 21.65 15.08 12.38
CA GLU A 73 21.97 16.39 12.97
C GLU A 73 23.39 16.85 12.58
N GLY A 74 24.35 15.92 12.65
CA GLY A 74 25.73 16.15 12.25
C GLY A 74 25.82 16.54 10.79
N TRP A 75 25.10 15.84 9.91
CA TRP A 75 25.07 16.17 8.49
C TRP A 75 24.39 17.51 8.23
N ALA A 76 23.24 17.78 8.85
CA ALA A 76 22.52 19.06 8.72
C ALA A 76 23.42 20.25 9.08
N SER A 77 24.23 20.09 10.14
CA SER A 77 25.23 21.07 10.58
C SER A 77 26.33 21.37 9.55
N THR A 78 26.57 20.50 8.57
CA THR A 78 27.60 20.71 7.53
C THR A 78 27.11 21.49 6.31
N THR A 79 25.81 21.79 6.23
CA THR A 79 25.18 22.40 5.04
C THR A 79 25.22 23.93 5.01
N ASP A 80 25.58 24.56 6.14
CA ASP A 80 25.39 26.00 6.44
C ASP A 80 23.95 26.51 6.28
N LEU A 81 22.95 25.62 6.24
CA LEU A 81 21.53 25.97 6.23
C LEU A 81 20.99 26.01 7.67
N GLU A 82 19.93 26.78 7.91
CA GLU A 82 19.17 26.74 9.17
C GLU A 82 18.42 25.40 9.26
N TRP A 83 18.38 24.76 10.44
CA TRP A 83 17.79 23.41 10.60
C TRP A 83 17.34 23.05 12.03
N ARG A 84 17.42 23.95 13.02
CA ARG A 84 17.12 23.60 14.43
C ARG A 84 15.67 23.90 14.84
N GLY A 85 14.90 24.54 13.98
CA GLY A 85 13.49 24.86 14.18
C GLY A 85 12.61 24.33 13.05
N ILE A 86 11.35 24.08 13.38
CA ILE A 86 10.32 23.84 12.36
C ILE A 86 10.16 25.11 11.53
N GLY A 87 10.17 24.95 10.19
CA GLY A 87 10.11 26.06 9.25
C GLY A 87 11.45 26.71 8.95
N ASP A 88 12.56 26.19 9.50
CA ASP A 88 13.90 26.52 9.00
C ASP A 88 14.09 26.00 7.57
N ALA A 89 15.22 26.34 6.93
CA ALA A 89 15.53 25.86 5.58
C ALA A 89 15.43 24.33 5.46
N LEU A 90 16.00 23.59 6.43
CA LEU A 90 15.86 22.14 6.51
C LEU A 90 14.87 21.76 7.62
N ASP A 91 13.65 21.37 7.23
CA ASP A 91 12.62 20.94 8.18
C ASP A 91 11.96 19.59 7.81
N ALA A 92 12.60 18.82 6.92
CA ALA A 92 12.20 17.47 6.56
C ALA A 92 13.37 16.50 6.45
N VAL A 93 13.12 15.23 6.76
CA VAL A 93 14.07 14.12 6.61
C VAL A 93 13.37 12.96 5.91
N THR A 94 13.92 12.47 4.80
CA THR A 94 13.38 11.26 4.16
C THR A 94 14.38 10.11 4.25
N LEU A 95 14.00 9.05 4.95
CA LEU A 95 14.80 7.83 5.07
C LEU A 95 14.54 6.93 3.86
N CYS A 96 15.43 6.98 2.86
CA CYS A 96 15.41 6.10 1.69
C CYS A 96 16.31 4.88 1.92
N VAL A 97 15.95 4.09 2.94
CA VAL A 97 16.68 2.91 3.44
C VAL A 97 15.71 1.87 4.01
N ASN A 98 16.11 0.60 4.00
CA ASN A 98 15.36 -0.52 4.59
C ASN A 98 15.51 -0.61 6.13
N ALA A 99 15.53 0.54 6.82
CA ALA A 99 15.65 0.63 8.28
C ALA A 99 14.44 0.05 9.03
N PRO A 100 14.63 -0.50 10.25
CA PRO A 100 13.52 -0.87 11.13
C PRO A 100 12.52 0.28 11.32
N ALA A 101 11.23 0.03 11.09
CA ALA A 101 10.21 1.09 11.18
C ALA A 101 9.84 1.46 12.64
N ARG A 102 10.31 0.67 13.62
CA ARG A 102 9.89 0.73 15.02
C ARG A 102 11.09 0.88 15.94
N VAL A 103 10.91 1.65 17.00
CA VAL A 103 11.92 1.86 18.06
C VAL A 103 11.33 1.40 19.39
N GLU A 104 12.08 0.60 20.14
CA GLU A 104 11.68 0.13 21.46
C GLU A 104 11.79 1.27 22.49
N ARG A 105 10.75 1.42 23.32
CA ARG A 105 10.74 2.38 24.43
C ARG A 105 11.38 1.78 25.67
N ALA A 106 11.70 2.62 26.64
CA ALA A 106 12.13 2.16 27.97
C ALA A 106 11.06 1.29 28.66
N VAL A 107 9.77 1.55 28.40
CA VAL A 107 8.67 0.68 28.83
C VAL A 107 8.63 -0.56 27.95
N LYS A 108 8.98 -1.71 28.54
CA LYS A 108 9.08 -2.99 27.83
C LYS A 108 7.79 -3.32 27.07
N GLY A 109 7.94 -3.64 25.79
CA GLY A 109 6.82 -4.03 24.93
C GLY A 109 6.09 -2.85 24.28
N GLU A 110 6.45 -1.61 24.62
CA GLU A 110 5.98 -0.43 23.90
C GLU A 110 6.97 -0.02 22.81
N GLN A 111 6.42 0.43 21.69
CA GLN A 111 7.18 0.83 20.52
C GLN A 111 6.66 2.17 19.99
N ILE A 112 7.56 3.00 19.47
CA ILE A 112 7.24 4.22 18.72
C ILE A 112 7.68 4.07 17.26
N ALA A 113 7.21 4.96 16.39
CA ALA A 113 7.62 4.99 15.00
C ALA A 113 9.01 5.61 14.87
N LEU A 114 9.92 4.97 14.11
CA LEU A 114 11.23 5.55 13.79
C LEU A 114 11.07 6.93 13.14
N THR A 115 10.12 7.05 12.22
CA THR A 115 9.87 8.29 11.50
C THR A 115 9.31 9.41 12.37
N ASP A 116 8.87 9.13 13.60
CA ASP A 116 8.49 10.19 14.55
C ASP A 116 9.60 10.49 15.58
N LYS A 117 10.58 9.58 15.71
CA LYS A 117 11.81 9.78 16.49
C LYS A 117 12.83 10.61 15.70
N ILE A 118 13.07 10.29 14.44
CA ILE A 118 13.99 11.05 13.58
C ILE A 118 13.40 12.43 13.27
N GLY A 119 14.24 13.48 13.32
CA GLY A 119 13.83 14.88 13.23
C GLY A 119 13.50 15.51 14.59
N ARG A 120 14.06 14.98 15.68
CA ARG A 120 13.90 15.49 17.06
C ARG A 120 15.24 15.57 17.75
N ILE A 121 15.55 16.77 18.26
CA ILE A 121 16.86 17.10 18.83
C ILE A 121 17.13 16.25 20.07
N GLY A 122 18.29 15.61 20.10
CA GLY A 122 18.84 14.92 21.26
C GLY A 122 18.29 13.51 21.48
N GLU A 123 18.59 12.97 22.66
CA GLU A 123 18.35 11.57 23.00
C GLU A 123 16.90 11.31 23.46
N GLY A 124 16.40 10.11 23.17
CA GLY A 124 15.09 9.66 23.62
C GLY A 124 13.92 10.31 22.87
N GLU A 125 12.76 10.38 23.54
CA GLU A 125 11.46 10.59 22.89
C GLU A 125 10.95 12.03 23.00
N THR A 126 11.47 12.82 23.93
CA THR A 126 10.94 14.15 24.28
C THR A 126 11.67 15.30 23.58
N GLY A 127 12.60 14.99 22.68
CA GLY A 127 13.34 15.97 21.90
C GLY A 127 12.41 16.92 21.15
N GLN A 128 12.80 18.20 21.10
CA GLN A 128 12.10 19.20 20.30
C GLN A 128 12.18 18.79 18.83
N ARG A 129 11.04 18.78 18.14
CA ARG A 129 10.99 18.49 16.71
C ARG A 129 11.65 19.64 15.94
N TRP A 130 12.57 19.29 15.04
CA TRP A 130 13.18 20.21 14.08
C TRP A 130 12.85 19.82 12.63
N ALA A 131 12.51 18.54 12.39
CA ALA A 131 12.09 18.07 11.09
C ALA A 131 10.94 17.06 11.12
N TRP A 132 10.23 16.97 10.00
CA TRP A 132 9.23 15.93 9.73
C TRP A 132 9.85 14.79 8.95
N CYS A 133 9.84 13.59 9.54
CA CYS A 133 10.45 12.43 8.95
C CYS A 133 9.44 11.46 8.31
N GLY A 134 9.80 10.94 7.13
CA GLY A 134 9.12 9.85 6.43
C GLY A 134 10.12 8.80 5.94
N GLN A 135 9.63 7.60 5.59
CA GLN A 135 10.48 6.49 5.18
C GLN A 135 10.02 5.84 3.87
N ILE A 136 10.94 5.66 2.93
CA ILE A 136 10.76 4.87 1.71
C ILE A 136 11.70 3.66 1.77
N PHE A 137 11.13 2.46 1.72
CA PHE A 137 11.85 1.19 1.77
C PHE A 137 11.42 0.24 0.65
N GLY A 138 12.01 -0.95 0.59
CA GLY A 138 11.68 -2.00 -0.36
C GLY A 138 12.74 -2.18 -1.44
N THR A 139 12.37 -2.88 -2.51
CA THR A 139 13.21 -3.10 -3.68
C THR A 139 13.45 -1.80 -4.48
N PRO A 140 14.43 -1.76 -5.40
CA PRO A 140 14.68 -0.55 -6.20
C PRO A 140 13.45 -0.08 -6.98
N ALA A 141 12.68 -1.01 -7.56
CA ALA A 141 11.47 -0.68 -8.31
C ALA A 141 10.36 -0.12 -7.40
N GLN A 142 10.13 -0.71 -6.23
CA GLN A 142 9.14 -0.22 -5.27
C GLN A 142 9.54 1.14 -4.70
N ALA A 143 10.81 1.33 -4.35
CA ALA A 143 11.31 2.59 -3.81
C ALA A 143 11.20 3.72 -4.86
N ALA A 144 11.67 3.47 -6.09
CA ALA A 144 11.54 4.41 -7.20
C ALA A 144 10.07 4.75 -7.49
N TYR A 145 9.18 3.74 -7.51
CA TYR A 145 7.75 3.96 -7.69
C TYR A 145 7.18 4.95 -6.67
N ARG A 146 7.48 4.77 -5.37
CA ARG A 146 6.93 5.64 -4.32
C ARG A 146 7.46 7.08 -4.43
N ALA A 147 8.75 7.24 -4.69
CA ALA A 147 9.35 8.56 -4.86
C ALA A 147 8.79 9.28 -6.10
N MET A 148 8.74 8.60 -7.25
CA MET A 148 8.21 9.18 -8.49
C MET A 148 6.72 9.51 -8.38
N ALA A 149 5.93 8.65 -7.73
CA ALA A 149 4.53 8.93 -7.46
C ALA A 149 4.36 10.21 -6.60
N ALA A 150 5.17 10.37 -5.55
CA ALA A 150 5.13 11.55 -4.70
C ALA A 150 5.55 12.85 -5.43
N LEU A 151 6.47 12.76 -6.39
CA LEU A 151 6.93 13.93 -7.16
C LEU A 151 5.91 14.39 -8.20
N PHE A 152 5.22 13.47 -8.87
CA PHE A 152 4.48 13.78 -10.10
C PHE A 152 2.96 13.66 -9.98
N LEU A 153 2.43 12.87 -9.05
CA LEU A 153 1.01 12.58 -8.99
C LEU A 153 0.26 13.58 -8.10
N GLN A 154 -0.96 13.92 -8.52
CA GLN A 154 -1.82 14.89 -7.86
C GLN A 154 -3.25 14.31 -7.76
N PRO A 155 -3.55 13.58 -6.66
CA PRO A 155 -4.81 12.94 -6.38
C PRO A 155 -6.02 13.87 -6.49
N ARG A 156 -7.11 13.35 -7.05
CA ARG A 156 -8.42 14.04 -7.19
C ARG A 156 -9.63 13.11 -6.99
N GLY A 157 -9.40 11.83 -6.75
CA GLY A 157 -10.41 10.84 -6.38
C GLY A 157 -10.17 10.34 -4.97
N ALA A 158 -11.16 10.46 -4.08
CA ALA A 158 -11.05 9.98 -2.71
C ALA A 158 -12.02 8.83 -2.45
N TRP A 159 -11.54 7.80 -1.77
CA TRP A 159 -12.34 6.70 -1.25
C TRP A 159 -12.24 6.70 0.27
N LEU A 160 -13.37 6.94 0.93
CA LEU A 160 -13.47 7.12 2.37
C LEU A 160 -14.34 6.00 2.93
N PHE A 161 -13.87 5.33 3.98
CA PHE A 161 -14.62 4.28 4.65
C PHE A 161 -14.58 4.47 6.16
N ASP A 162 -15.76 4.65 6.75
CA ASP A 162 -15.96 4.65 8.19
C ASP A 162 -16.39 3.27 8.69
N GLY A 163 -15.52 2.64 9.48
CA GLY A 163 -15.79 1.35 10.11
C GLY A 163 -16.26 1.44 11.56
N TYR A 164 -16.19 2.61 12.19
CA TYR A 164 -16.54 2.79 13.59
C TYR A 164 -18.06 2.82 13.80
N PRO A 165 -18.56 2.36 14.96
CA PRO A 165 -19.97 2.51 15.29
C PRO A 165 -20.33 3.98 15.48
N ASN A 166 -21.58 4.32 15.16
CA ASN A 166 -22.11 5.67 15.35
C ASN A 166 -22.48 5.91 16.83
N ASP A 167 -21.46 6.07 17.68
CA ASP A 167 -21.59 6.41 19.10
C ASP A 167 -20.63 7.55 19.51
N GLU A 168 -20.84 8.11 20.72
CA GLU A 168 -20.12 9.29 21.19
C GLU A 168 -18.60 9.12 21.29
N ASN A 169 -18.07 7.89 21.44
CA ASN A 169 -16.64 7.66 21.61
C ASN A 169 -15.84 7.84 20.30
N TRP A 170 -16.52 7.72 19.15
CA TRP A 170 -15.89 7.75 17.82
C TRP A 170 -16.23 9.01 17.03
N ARG A 171 -17.06 9.88 17.59
CA ARG A 171 -17.62 11.07 16.92
C ARG A 171 -16.57 11.97 16.27
N ASP A 172 -15.44 12.20 16.94
CA ASP A 172 -14.37 13.05 16.41
C ASP A 172 -13.61 12.40 15.24
N TYR A 173 -13.83 11.11 15.02
CA TYR A 173 -13.22 10.29 13.98
C TYR A 173 -14.21 9.86 12.90
N ASP A 174 -15.44 10.39 12.94
CA ASP A 174 -16.38 10.30 11.81
C ASP A 174 -15.70 10.85 10.54
N ILE A 175 -15.73 10.05 9.47
CA ILE A 175 -15.09 10.41 8.21
C ILE A 175 -15.96 11.31 7.33
N THR A 176 -17.27 11.39 7.58
CA THR A 176 -18.23 12.17 6.80
C THR A 176 -17.85 13.66 6.70
N PRO A 177 -17.43 14.35 7.76
CA PRO A 177 -16.95 15.73 7.67
C PRO A 177 -15.73 15.90 6.76
N ALA A 178 -14.83 14.91 6.68
CA ALA A 178 -13.69 14.93 5.75
C ALA A 178 -14.15 14.84 4.29
N ALA A 179 -15.15 13.99 4.00
CA ALA A 179 -15.76 13.89 2.68
C ALA A 179 -16.31 15.25 2.20
N GLN A 180 -17.02 15.96 3.06
CA GLN A 180 -17.59 17.28 2.75
C GLN A 180 -16.51 18.35 2.48
N VAL A 181 -15.38 18.28 3.19
CA VAL A 181 -14.23 19.15 2.95
C VAL A 181 -13.62 18.86 1.58
N LEU A 182 -13.39 17.59 1.24
CA LEU A 182 -12.81 17.17 -0.04
C LEU A 182 -13.74 17.50 -1.24
N GLN A 183 -15.05 17.29 -1.09
CA GLN A 183 -16.04 17.64 -2.13
C GLN A 183 -16.06 19.14 -2.42
N ARG A 184 -15.96 20.00 -1.39
CA ARG A 184 -15.83 21.46 -1.57
C ARG A 184 -14.55 21.83 -2.32
N ALA A 185 -13.49 21.05 -2.15
CA ALA A 185 -12.25 21.16 -2.92
C ALA A 185 -12.30 20.44 -4.28
N ARG A 186 -13.49 20.02 -4.73
CA ARG A 186 -13.76 19.39 -6.05
C ARG A 186 -13.10 18.02 -6.24
N PHE A 187 -12.84 17.28 -5.17
CA PHE A 187 -12.51 15.86 -5.28
C PHE A 187 -13.76 15.07 -5.69
N LYS A 188 -13.56 14.03 -6.49
CA LYS A 188 -14.56 12.97 -6.66
C LYS A 188 -14.50 12.07 -5.44
N VAL A 189 -15.50 12.10 -4.58
CA VAL A 189 -15.51 11.35 -3.31
C VAL A 189 -16.50 10.19 -3.38
N ASP A 190 -16.03 8.98 -3.07
CA ASP A 190 -16.83 7.81 -2.75
C ASP A 190 -16.78 7.59 -1.22
N LEU A 191 -17.91 7.77 -0.54
CA LEU A 191 -18.03 7.70 0.91
C LEU A 191 -18.83 6.46 1.31
N HIS A 192 -18.27 5.67 2.22
CA HIS A 192 -18.93 4.57 2.88
C HIS A 192 -18.98 4.85 4.37
N ASP A 193 -20.19 5.10 4.87
CA ASP A 193 -20.51 5.37 6.27
C ASP A 193 -21.88 4.73 6.56
N ALA A 194 -22.40 4.84 7.79
CA ALA A 194 -23.68 4.32 8.24
C ALA A 194 -24.81 4.50 7.19
N PRO A 195 -25.52 3.42 6.79
CA PRO A 195 -25.43 2.03 7.25
C PRO A 195 -24.44 1.13 6.49
N GLY A 196 -23.65 1.66 5.55
CA GLY A 196 -22.70 0.95 4.69
C GLY A 196 -21.31 0.75 5.32
N GLN A 197 -21.26 0.35 6.60
CA GLN A 197 -20.01 0.26 7.37
C GLN A 197 -19.65 -1.19 7.76
N SER A 198 -20.27 -2.19 7.12
CA SER A 198 -20.11 -3.61 7.46
C SER A 198 -18.98 -4.29 6.67
N ALA A 199 -18.54 -5.46 7.14
CA ALA A 199 -17.60 -6.33 6.42
C ALA A 199 -18.08 -6.76 5.03
N ASP A 200 -19.37 -7.01 4.88
CA ASP A 200 -19.93 -7.40 3.59
C ASP A 200 -20.03 -6.21 2.63
N HIS A 201 -20.31 -5.01 3.16
CA HIS A 201 -20.28 -3.78 2.39
C HIS A 201 -18.86 -3.46 1.91
N TRP A 202 -17.85 -3.58 2.80
CA TRP A 202 -16.45 -3.44 2.43
C TRP A 202 -16.07 -4.37 1.28
N ARG A 203 -16.33 -5.68 1.42
CA ARG A 203 -16.01 -6.68 0.39
C ARG A 203 -16.69 -6.39 -0.94
N SER A 204 -17.93 -5.94 -0.90
CA SER A 204 -18.68 -5.56 -2.10
C SER A 204 -18.08 -4.31 -2.75
N ALA A 205 -17.65 -3.34 -1.96
CA ALA A 205 -17.05 -2.10 -2.44
C ALA A 205 -15.68 -2.32 -3.08
N VAL A 206 -14.85 -3.22 -2.53
CA VAL A 206 -13.47 -3.49 -3.02
C VAL A 206 -13.40 -4.55 -4.11
N ALA A 207 -14.49 -5.26 -4.41
CA ALA A 207 -14.54 -6.25 -5.50
C ALA A 207 -14.59 -5.63 -6.91
N ARG A 208 -14.70 -4.30 -6.98
CA ARG A 208 -14.73 -3.50 -8.21
C ARG A 208 -13.48 -2.62 -8.30
N PRO A 209 -13.10 -2.16 -9.51
CA PRO A 209 -12.07 -1.15 -9.70
C PRO A 209 -12.29 0.07 -8.80
N LEU A 210 -11.32 0.36 -7.95
CA LEU A 210 -11.31 1.58 -7.15
C LEU A 210 -10.49 2.65 -7.85
N HIS A 211 -11.17 3.62 -8.47
CA HIS A 211 -10.56 4.77 -9.12
C HIS A 211 -10.38 5.94 -8.15
N ALA A 212 -9.68 5.68 -7.04
CA ALA A 212 -9.29 6.68 -6.05
C ALA A 212 -7.77 6.69 -5.88
N ASP A 213 -7.26 7.85 -5.52
CA ASP A 213 -5.84 8.12 -5.25
C ASP A 213 -5.61 8.77 -3.87
N LEU A 214 -6.70 9.01 -3.12
CA LEU A 214 -6.71 9.23 -1.67
C LEU A 214 -7.60 8.18 -1.01
N PHE A 215 -7.07 7.46 -0.02
CA PHE A 215 -7.82 6.55 0.84
C PHE A 215 -7.78 7.07 2.26
N MET A 216 -8.95 7.15 2.90
CA MET A 216 -9.04 7.42 4.34
C MET A 216 -9.93 6.35 4.98
N VAL A 217 -9.43 5.70 6.01
CA VAL A 217 -10.07 4.52 6.60
C VAL A 217 -10.00 4.58 8.12
N THR A 218 -11.15 4.45 8.78
CA THR A 218 -11.26 4.35 10.25
C THR A 218 -11.72 2.96 10.63
N THR A 219 -10.88 2.21 11.35
CA THR A 219 -11.19 0.85 11.81
C THR A 219 -10.44 0.55 13.10
N LYS A 220 -10.59 -0.66 13.66
CA LYS A 220 -9.81 -1.13 14.80
C LYS A 220 -9.40 -2.58 14.63
N GLY A 221 -8.34 -3.00 15.30
CA GLY A 221 -7.89 -4.39 15.26
C GLY A 221 -6.39 -4.55 15.42
N LEU A 222 -5.85 -5.51 14.67
CA LEU A 222 -4.46 -5.92 14.67
C LEU A 222 -3.90 -5.82 13.24
N PRO A 223 -2.58 -5.98 13.03
CA PRO A 223 -1.99 -5.81 11.70
C PRO A 223 -2.67 -6.63 10.59
N GLU A 224 -3.18 -7.81 10.92
CA GLU A 224 -3.71 -8.79 9.97
C GLU A 224 -5.24 -8.80 9.83
N TRP A 225 -5.97 -8.02 10.62
CA TRP A 225 -7.43 -7.94 10.56
C TRP A 225 -7.99 -6.63 11.09
N PHE A 226 -9.16 -6.26 10.59
CA PHE A 226 -9.86 -5.06 11.03
C PHE A 226 -11.35 -5.32 11.25
N ASP A 227 -11.84 -4.89 12.40
CA ASP A 227 -13.26 -4.92 12.74
C ASP A 227 -13.99 -3.75 12.10
N LEU A 228 -15.17 -4.06 11.61
CA LEU A 228 -16.16 -3.17 11.01
C LEU A 228 -17.50 -3.37 11.72
N THR A 229 -18.51 -2.57 11.37
CA THR A 229 -19.78 -2.57 12.10
C THR A 229 -20.95 -2.97 11.20
N PRO A 230 -21.47 -4.21 11.28
CA PRO A 230 -20.89 -5.39 11.92
C PRO A 230 -19.84 -6.08 11.04
N GLY A 231 -19.10 -6.98 11.68
CA GLY A 231 -18.23 -7.97 11.03
C GLY A 231 -16.76 -7.63 11.11
N GLN A 232 -15.94 -8.51 10.55
CA GLN A 232 -14.49 -8.35 10.52
C GLN A 232 -14.00 -8.60 9.11
N CYS A 233 -12.93 -7.94 8.71
CA CYS A 233 -12.18 -8.16 7.48
C CYS A 233 -10.74 -8.58 7.81
N ARG A 234 -10.06 -9.23 6.87
CA ARG A 234 -8.63 -9.56 6.99
C ARG A 234 -7.80 -8.61 6.13
N ALA A 235 -6.50 -8.59 6.34
CA ALA A 235 -5.58 -7.84 5.48
C ALA A 235 -5.81 -8.18 3.99
N GLY A 236 -6.08 -9.43 3.63
CA GLY A 236 -6.43 -9.81 2.25
C GLY A 236 -7.77 -9.29 1.71
N ASP A 237 -8.55 -8.55 2.50
CA ASP A 237 -9.69 -7.78 2.02
C ASP A 237 -9.28 -6.33 1.64
N VAL A 238 -8.00 -5.92 1.81
CA VAL A 238 -7.48 -4.63 1.31
C VAL A 238 -7.56 -4.60 -0.23
N PRO A 239 -8.12 -3.53 -0.82
CA PRO A 239 -8.34 -3.46 -2.27
C PRO A 239 -7.05 -3.49 -3.07
N LEU A 240 -7.08 -4.11 -4.24
CA LEU A 240 -6.09 -3.87 -5.29
C LEU A 240 -6.34 -2.48 -5.89
N LEU A 241 -5.33 -1.62 -5.84
CA LEU A 241 -5.48 -0.23 -6.26
C LEU A 241 -5.32 -0.12 -7.78
N THR A 242 -6.20 0.62 -8.44
CA THR A 242 -6.10 0.87 -9.89
C THR A 242 -5.26 2.09 -10.22
N ARG A 243 -4.89 2.87 -9.20
CA ARG A 243 -4.07 4.08 -9.28
C ARG A 243 -3.12 4.10 -8.08
N PRO A 244 -1.92 4.68 -8.20
CA PRO A 244 -1.09 4.98 -7.04
C PRO A 244 -1.86 5.83 -6.03
N ALA A 245 -1.77 5.52 -4.75
CA ALA A 245 -2.59 6.17 -3.73
C ALA A 245 -1.81 6.69 -2.52
N LEU A 246 -2.34 7.77 -1.94
CA LEU A 246 -2.06 8.19 -0.58
C LEU A 246 -3.07 7.53 0.36
N VAL A 247 -2.61 6.94 1.46
CA VAL A 247 -3.46 6.20 2.39
C VAL A 247 -3.29 6.75 3.82
N TYR A 248 -4.41 7.13 4.44
CA TYR A 248 -4.50 7.54 5.84
C TYR A 248 -5.38 6.55 6.60
N VAL A 249 -4.78 5.76 7.50
CA VAL A 249 -5.49 4.73 8.26
C VAL A 249 -5.43 5.01 9.76
N ILE A 250 -6.61 5.18 10.35
CA ILE A 250 -6.81 5.20 11.79
C ILE A 250 -7.15 3.78 12.20
N HIS A 251 -6.14 3.05 12.68
CA HIS A 251 -6.24 1.65 13.09
C HIS A 251 -4.99 1.25 13.91
N SER A 252 -5.21 0.58 15.04
CA SER A 252 -4.14 0.09 15.92
C SER A 252 -3.22 -0.90 15.23
N PHE A 253 -1.90 -0.75 15.34
CA PHE A 253 -0.92 -1.63 14.68
C PHE A 253 -1.00 -1.71 13.14
N SER A 254 -1.74 -0.83 12.45
CA SER A 254 -1.91 -0.91 10.99
C SER A 254 -0.59 -0.86 10.22
N ALA A 255 0.40 -0.16 10.77
CA ALA A 255 1.76 0.01 10.25
C ALA A 255 2.80 -0.87 10.97
N ALA A 256 2.39 -1.80 11.83
CA ALA A 256 3.33 -2.56 12.65
C ALA A 256 4.31 -3.36 11.80
N ARG A 257 3.90 -3.97 10.69
CA ARG A 257 4.81 -4.74 9.80
C ARG A 257 4.60 -4.33 8.34
N ALA A 258 4.96 -3.09 8.01
CA ALA A 258 4.72 -2.50 6.70
C ALA A 258 5.43 -3.21 5.52
N ASP A 259 6.42 -4.06 5.79
CA ASP A 259 7.11 -4.90 4.81
C ASP A 259 6.48 -6.30 4.63
N ASP A 260 5.45 -6.62 5.40
CA ASP A 260 4.79 -7.93 5.40
C ASP A 260 3.42 -7.85 4.72
N HIS A 261 3.31 -8.52 3.57
CA HIS A 261 2.09 -8.58 2.76
C HIS A 261 0.89 -9.22 3.46
N ARG A 262 1.06 -9.79 4.66
CA ARG A 262 -0.04 -10.34 5.46
C ARG A 262 -0.69 -9.30 6.37
N THR A 263 -0.23 -8.05 6.30
CA THR A 263 -0.73 -6.95 7.13
C THR A 263 -1.37 -5.83 6.32
N ILE A 264 -2.16 -4.99 6.98
CA ILE A 264 -2.92 -3.89 6.37
C ILE A 264 -1.98 -2.93 5.63
N ALA A 265 -0.97 -2.35 6.30
CA ALA A 265 0.00 -1.47 5.63
C ALA A 265 0.78 -2.19 4.54
N GLY A 266 1.24 -3.42 4.80
CA GLY A 266 2.01 -4.18 3.81
C GLY A 266 1.23 -4.41 2.51
N ARG A 267 -0.06 -4.73 2.60
CA ARG A 267 -0.92 -4.89 1.42
C ARG A 267 -1.19 -3.58 0.71
N PHE A 268 -1.52 -2.50 1.43
CA PHE A 268 -1.67 -1.19 0.78
C PHE A 268 -0.39 -0.78 0.05
N LEU A 269 0.77 -0.93 0.68
CA LEU A 269 2.07 -0.58 0.10
C LEU A 269 2.50 -1.49 -1.06
N GLN A 270 2.08 -2.75 -1.07
CA GLN A 270 2.29 -3.68 -2.20
C GLN A 270 1.33 -3.37 -3.35
N HIS A 271 0.08 -3.02 -3.05
CA HIS A 271 -0.95 -2.72 -4.04
C HIS A 271 -0.81 -1.32 -4.67
N GLY A 272 0.20 -0.53 -4.30
CA GLY A 272 0.50 0.76 -4.94
C GLY A 272 0.32 2.00 -4.08
N ALA A 273 0.19 1.87 -2.75
CA ALA A 273 0.29 3.05 -1.89
C ALA A 273 1.71 3.64 -1.96
N PHE A 274 1.82 4.92 -2.30
CA PHE A 274 3.08 5.65 -2.33
C PHE A 274 3.32 6.47 -1.06
N CYS A 275 2.22 6.87 -0.40
CA CYS A 275 2.22 7.46 0.93
C CYS A 275 1.27 6.65 1.82
N TYR A 276 1.71 6.31 3.03
CA TYR A 276 0.90 5.60 4.02
C TYR A 276 1.15 6.18 5.41
N ALA A 277 0.09 6.51 6.13
CA ALA A 277 0.14 6.90 7.53
C ALA A 277 -0.72 5.96 8.37
N GLY A 278 -0.15 5.47 9.48
CA GLY A 278 -0.81 4.54 10.39
C GLY A 278 0.03 4.29 11.64
N SER A 279 -0.38 3.34 12.49
CA SER A 279 0.25 3.13 13.79
C SER A 279 1.11 1.87 13.84
N VAL A 280 2.35 1.96 14.35
CA VAL A 280 3.25 0.80 14.50
C VAL A 280 2.97 -0.05 15.74
N HIS A 281 2.17 0.48 16.67
CA HIS A 281 1.79 -0.16 17.93
C HIS A 281 0.34 0.23 18.27
N GLU A 282 -0.21 -0.20 19.40
CA GLU A 282 -1.54 0.22 19.89
C GLU A 282 -1.51 1.68 20.37
N PRO A 283 -2.15 2.63 19.67
CA PRO A 283 -2.24 3.99 20.15
C PRO A 283 -3.54 4.23 20.92
N PHE A 284 -3.56 5.23 21.80
CA PHE A 284 -4.83 5.85 22.15
C PHE A 284 -5.43 6.49 20.91
N LEU A 285 -6.75 6.46 20.77
CA LEU A 285 -7.44 7.03 19.61
C LEU A 285 -7.04 8.50 19.37
N GLY A 286 -6.92 9.28 20.46
CA GLY A 286 -6.43 10.66 20.48
C GLY A 286 -5.02 10.91 19.93
N ALA A 287 -4.25 9.87 19.59
CA ALA A 287 -2.96 10.00 18.96
C ALA A 287 -3.06 10.23 17.44
N PHE A 288 -4.19 9.88 16.82
CA PHE A 288 -4.45 10.16 15.43
C PHE A 288 -5.03 11.56 15.26
N LEU A 289 -4.76 12.20 14.13
CA LEU A 289 -5.53 13.36 13.73
C LEU A 289 -6.96 12.97 13.34
N PRO A 290 -7.97 13.76 13.74
CA PRO A 290 -9.30 13.64 13.17
C PRO A 290 -9.26 13.67 11.62
N PRO A 291 -10.01 12.79 10.91
CA PRO A 291 -10.03 12.75 9.45
C PRO A 291 -10.29 14.10 8.80
N GLN A 292 -11.21 14.88 9.37
CA GLN A 292 -11.55 16.21 8.87
C GLN A 292 -10.33 17.14 8.91
N LEU A 293 -9.59 17.12 10.01
CA LEU A 293 -8.42 17.99 10.20
C LEU A 293 -7.27 17.55 9.30
N PHE A 294 -7.04 16.24 9.13
CA PHE A 294 -6.10 15.72 8.14
C PHE A 294 -6.43 16.24 6.72
N ALA A 295 -7.69 16.07 6.29
CA ALA A 295 -8.13 16.52 4.96
C ALA A 295 -7.96 18.04 4.79
N MET A 296 -8.31 18.83 5.81
CA MET A 296 -8.11 20.28 5.79
C MET A 296 -6.62 20.66 5.67
N ARG A 297 -5.75 20.05 6.48
CA ARG A 297 -4.30 20.30 6.44
C ARG A 297 -3.71 20.01 5.06
N MET A 298 -4.05 18.86 4.49
CA MET A 298 -3.60 18.49 3.14
C MET A 298 -4.08 19.48 2.07
N LEU A 299 -5.33 19.95 2.14
CA LEU A 299 -5.88 20.93 1.20
C LEU A 299 -5.30 22.34 1.37
N THR A 300 -4.81 22.68 2.56
CA THR A 300 -4.01 23.90 2.80
C THR A 300 -2.53 23.71 2.45
N GLN A 301 -2.19 22.65 1.71
CA GLN A 301 -0.84 22.32 1.25
C GLN A 301 0.16 22.05 2.38
N ALA A 302 -0.32 21.65 3.57
CA ALA A 302 0.58 21.09 4.57
C ALA A 302 1.19 19.79 4.02
N PRO A 303 2.51 19.57 4.16
CA PRO A 303 3.12 18.32 3.75
C PRO A 303 2.56 17.12 4.49
N PHE A 304 2.55 15.95 3.85
CA PHE A 304 1.92 14.74 4.37
C PHE A 304 2.43 14.36 5.77
N GLY A 305 3.74 14.49 6.01
CA GLY A 305 4.33 14.22 7.33
C GLY A 305 3.76 15.10 8.44
N VAL A 306 3.44 16.36 8.11
CA VAL A 306 2.82 17.35 9.01
C VAL A 306 1.31 17.10 9.14
N ALA A 307 0.65 16.83 8.01
CA ALA A 307 -0.79 16.67 7.97
C ALA A 307 -1.28 15.49 8.80
N ALA A 308 -0.50 14.41 8.85
CA ALA A 308 -0.87 13.15 9.50
C ALA A 308 -0.49 13.05 10.99
N ARG A 309 0.22 14.02 11.56
CA ARG A 309 0.72 13.97 12.95
C ARG A 309 0.37 15.20 13.77
N LEU A 310 0.20 14.98 15.08
CA LEU A 310 0.09 16.07 16.04
C LEU A 310 1.41 16.85 16.10
N ASP A 311 1.30 18.17 16.20
CA ASP A 311 2.46 19.07 16.11
C ASP A 311 3.32 19.01 17.37
N ALA A 312 2.66 18.93 18.54
CA ALA A 312 3.29 18.90 19.84
C ALA A 312 3.21 17.51 20.49
N GLY A 313 4.16 17.24 21.39
CA GLY A 313 4.23 16.01 22.17
C GLY A 313 5.50 15.20 21.90
N PRO A 314 5.74 14.15 22.70
CA PRO A 314 6.87 13.24 22.49
C PRO A 314 6.72 12.47 21.16
N ALA A 315 7.80 11.86 20.71
CA ALA A 315 7.74 10.87 19.63
C ALA A 315 6.75 9.76 19.99
N TRP A 316 5.93 9.36 19.02
CA TRP A 316 4.82 8.44 19.24
C TRP A 316 4.71 7.39 18.14
N LYS A 317 3.56 6.70 18.11
CA LYS A 317 3.32 5.45 17.39
C LYS A 317 2.95 5.65 15.91
N ILE A 318 2.76 6.88 15.45
CA ILE A 318 2.30 7.17 14.08
C ILE A 318 3.49 7.19 13.10
N ALA A 319 3.56 6.20 12.23
CA ALA A 319 4.56 6.11 11.17
C ALA A 319 4.07 6.79 9.89
N ILE A 320 5.03 7.40 9.19
CA ILE A 320 4.88 7.97 7.84
C ILE A 320 5.76 7.17 6.89
N PHE A 321 5.14 6.42 5.99
CA PHE A 321 5.83 5.80 4.87
C PHE A 321 5.56 6.59 3.59
N GLY A 322 6.59 6.79 2.78
CA GLY A 322 6.57 7.74 1.66
C GLY A 322 7.38 8.99 1.96
N ASP A 323 7.27 9.94 1.04
CA ASP A 323 7.90 11.25 1.13
C ASP A 323 7.12 12.17 2.09
N PRO A 324 7.73 12.65 3.19
CA PRO A 324 7.05 13.53 4.15
C PRO A 324 6.71 14.89 3.55
N LEU A 325 7.40 15.32 2.48
CA LEU A 325 7.20 16.58 1.78
C LEU A 325 6.11 16.54 0.70
N TYR A 326 5.45 15.38 0.53
CA TYR A 326 4.33 15.27 -0.40
C TYR A 326 3.21 16.25 -0.03
N THR A 327 2.76 17.07 -0.98
CA THR A 327 1.69 18.06 -0.82
C THR A 327 0.68 17.95 -1.95
N TYR A 328 -0.57 18.36 -1.70
CA TYR A 328 -1.48 18.63 -2.79
C TYR A 328 -1.13 19.93 -3.49
N GLY A 329 -1.11 19.86 -4.81
CA GLY A 329 -0.86 20.97 -5.70
C GLY A 329 -1.69 20.87 -6.97
N LEU A 330 -1.31 21.70 -7.93
CA LEU A 330 -1.83 21.61 -9.29
C LEU A 330 -1.21 20.40 -9.97
N ALA A 331 -1.99 19.74 -10.83
CA ALA A 331 -1.45 18.69 -11.68
C ALA A 331 -0.27 19.26 -12.47
N GLN A 332 0.85 18.52 -12.46
CA GLN A 332 2.02 18.90 -13.23
C GLN A 332 1.66 18.89 -14.72
N THR A 333 2.16 19.87 -15.47
CA THR A 333 1.98 19.87 -16.92
C THR A 333 2.83 18.76 -17.50
N ARG A 334 2.21 17.83 -18.22
CA ARG A 334 2.94 16.76 -18.89
C ARG A 334 3.83 17.37 -19.96
N ALA A 335 5.12 17.02 -19.98
CA ALA A 335 5.99 17.36 -21.09
C ALA A 335 5.54 16.56 -22.33
N ASP A 336 5.38 17.24 -23.46
CA ASP A 336 5.04 16.59 -24.73
C ASP A 336 6.22 15.78 -25.28
N ASP A 337 7.44 16.26 -25.05
CA ASP A 337 8.67 15.59 -25.45
C ASP A 337 9.23 14.73 -24.31
N ALA A 338 9.32 13.42 -24.54
CA ALA A 338 10.09 12.55 -23.66
C ALA A 338 11.60 12.79 -23.88
N PRO A 339 12.43 12.85 -22.83
CA PRO A 339 13.87 12.90 -23.03
C PRO A 339 14.31 11.64 -23.78
N PRO A 340 15.24 11.75 -24.75
CA PRO A 340 15.72 10.58 -25.47
C PRO A 340 16.41 9.63 -24.49
N LEU A 341 15.86 8.44 -24.35
CA LEU A 341 16.49 7.36 -23.59
C LEU A 341 17.37 6.58 -24.56
N ALA A 342 18.69 6.67 -24.38
CA ALA A 342 19.64 5.86 -25.14
C ALA A 342 19.35 4.37 -24.92
N ASP A 343 19.45 3.59 -25.99
CA ASP A 343 19.26 2.13 -25.98
C ASP A 343 17.86 1.68 -25.48
N ALA A 344 16.84 2.53 -25.58
CA ALA A 344 15.46 2.21 -25.26
C ALA A 344 14.59 2.06 -26.52
N THR A 345 13.57 1.22 -26.43
CA THR A 345 12.53 1.07 -27.47
C THR A 345 11.19 1.53 -26.91
N PRO A 346 10.44 2.38 -27.63
CA PRO A 346 9.06 2.70 -27.28
C PRO A 346 8.22 1.43 -27.10
N LEU A 347 7.34 1.40 -26.11
CA LEU A 347 6.52 0.22 -25.82
C LEU A 347 5.46 -0.06 -26.90
N ASP A 348 5.02 0.98 -27.60
CA ASP A 348 4.06 0.90 -28.70
C ASP A 348 4.69 0.39 -30.01
N ASP A 349 6.01 0.52 -30.16
CA ASP A 349 6.73 -0.07 -31.28
C ASP A 349 6.64 -1.60 -31.23
N GLY A 350 6.17 -2.21 -32.33
CA GLY A 350 6.02 -3.67 -32.41
C GLY A 350 4.76 -4.24 -31.73
N LEU A 351 3.91 -3.40 -31.12
CA LEU A 351 2.74 -3.88 -30.38
C LEU A 351 1.78 -4.68 -31.28
N ARG A 352 1.59 -4.26 -32.54
CA ARG A 352 0.71 -4.96 -33.48
C ARG A 352 1.22 -6.37 -33.77
N GLU A 353 2.52 -6.53 -33.93
CA GLU A 353 3.19 -7.80 -34.18
C GLU A 353 3.06 -8.73 -32.96
N LEU A 354 3.16 -8.19 -31.73
CA LEU A 354 2.93 -8.96 -30.51
C LEU A 354 1.48 -9.47 -30.42
N LEU A 355 0.50 -8.63 -30.74
CA LEU A 355 -0.93 -8.94 -30.61
C LEU A 355 -1.46 -9.86 -31.73
N THR A 356 -0.86 -9.82 -32.93
CA THR A 356 -1.25 -10.67 -34.05
C THR A 356 -0.41 -11.95 -34.15
N GLY A 357 0.79 -11.94 -33.58
CA GLY A 357 1.71 -13.06 -33.58
C GLY A 357 1.48 -14.06 -32.43
N VAL A 358 2.54 -14.80 -32.13
CA VAL A 358 2.58 -15.85 -31.09
C VAL A 358 2.92 -15.32 -29.69
N GLN A 359 3.32 -14.04 -29.57
CA GLN A 359 3.78 -13.42 -28.33
C GLN A 359 2.65 -12.67 -27.58
N LEU A 360 1.45 -13.25 -27.58
CA LEU A 360 0.23 -12.62 -27.03
C LEU A 360 0.38 -12.19 -25.56
N ALA A 361 1.04 -12.99 -24.72
CA ALA A 361 1.25 -12.65 -23.31
C ALA A 361 2.04 -11.34 -23.17
N GLN A 362 3.13 -11.20 -23.94
CA GLN A 362 3.90 -9.95 -23.99
C GLN A 362 3.06 -8.79 -24.54
N GLY A 363 2.19 -9.05 -25.53
CA GLY A 363 1.24 -8.06 -26.04
C GLY A 363 0.26 -7.55 -24.97
N LEU A 364 -0.34 -8.44 -24.18
CA LEU A 364 -1.22 -8.07 -23.05
C LEU A 364 -0.47 -7.28 -21.98
N ARG A 365 0.73 -7.72 -21.61
CA ARG A 365 1.59 -6.99 -20.68
C ARG A 365 1.90 -5.58 -21.18
N THR A 366 2.22 -5.45 -22.47
CA THR A 366 2.54 -4.16 -23.10
C THR A 366 1.31 -3.23 -23.10
N LEU A 367 0.12 -3.75 -23.40
CA LEU A 367 -1.13 -2.99 -23.25
C LEU A 367 -1.33 -2.51 -21.81
N ALA A 368 -1.11 -3.36 -20.81
CA ALA A 368 -1.22 -2.99 -19.40
C ALA A 368 -0.21 -1.90 -19.00
N MET A 369 1.04 -1.98 -19.47
CA MET A 369 2.07 -0.96 -19.23
C MET A 369 1.75 0.39 -19.89
N LEU A 370 1.06 0.37 -21.04
CA LEU A 370 0.54 1.55 -21.72
C LEU A 370 -0.76 2.10 -21.10
N ALA A 371 -1.18 1.58 -19.94
CA ALA A 371 -2.45 1.89 -19.28
C ALA A 371 -3.70 1.61 -20.14
N ARG A 372 -3.62 0.59 -21.02
CA ARG A 372 -4.71 0.12 -21.89
C ARG A 372 -5.34 -1.17 -21.35
N ASP A 373 -5.64 -1.19 -20.05
CA ASP A 373 -6.24 -2.36 -19.38
C ASP A 373 -7.56 -2.80 -20.02
N GLU A 374 -8.40 -1.86 -20.47
CA GLU A 374 -9.66 -2.19 -21.16
C GLU A 374 -9.44 -2.98 -22.45
N ASP A 375 -8.43 -2.61 -23.23
CA ASP A 375 -8.07 -3.28 -24.49
C ASP A 375 -7.48 -4.66 -24.21
N ALA A 376 -6.60 -4.76 -23.21
CA ALA A 376 -6.03 -6.04 -22.77
C ALA A 376 -7.13 -6.99 -22.29
N ALA A 377 -8.04 -6.50 -21.45
CA ALA A 377 -9.18 -7.25 -20.98
C ALA A 377 -10.11 -7.67 -22.14
N ALA A 378 -10.35 -6.78 -23.12
CA ALA A 378 -11.25 -7.05 -24.24
C ALA A 378 -10.67 -8.13 -25.16
N LEU A 379 -9.38 -8.03 -25.46
CA LEU A 379 -8.66 -9.06 -26.20
C LEU A 379 -8.67 -10.39 -25.45
N ALA A 380 -8.41 -10.39 -24.15
CA ALA A 380 -8.45 -11.61 -23.34
C ALA A 380 -9.83 -12.28 -23.40
N CYS A 381 -10.92 -11.54 -23.18
CA CYS A 381 -12.27 -12.07 -23.30
C CYS A 381 -12.55 -12.65 -24.70
N ALA A 382 -12.18 -11.92 -25.76
CA ALA A 382 -12.36 -12.38 -27.14
C ALA A 382 -11.57 -13.67 -27.43
N LEU A 383 -10.32 -13.77 -26.96
CA LEU A 383 -9.50 -14.97 -27.09
C LEU A 383 -10.15 -16.16 -26.37
N LEU A 384 -10.66 -15.97 -25.15
CA LEU A 384 -11.30 -17.04 -24.41
C LEU A 384 -12.59 -17.53 -25.10
N ASP A 385 -13.38 -16.60 -25.64
CA ASP A 385 -14.69 -16.91 -26.24
C ASP A 385 -14.58 -17.47 -27.67
N GLN A 386 -13.60 -17.02 -28.46
CA GLN A 386 -13.54 -17.31 -29.91
C GLN A 386 -12.32 -18.13 -30.32
N GLU A 387 -11.21 -18.02 -29.60
CA GLU A 387 -9.91 -18.59 -29.97
C GLU A 387 -9.22 -19.27 -28.77
N LYS A 388 -9.98 -20.00 -27.95
CA LYS A 388 -9.52 -20.55 -26.65
C LYS A 388 -8.18 -21.29 -26.73
N ALA A 389 -7.89 -21.95 -27.85
CA ALA A 389 -6.62 -22.65 -28.09
C ALA A 389 -5.37 -21.73 -28.04
N ARG A 390 -5.54 -20.42 -28.23
CA ARG A 390 -4.48 -19.40 -28.13
C ARG A 390 -4.27 -18.88 -26.72
N VAL A 391 -5.17 -19.20 -25.77
CA VAL A 391 -5.02 -18.81 -24.37
C VAL A 391 -4.08 -19.79 -23.68
N THR A 392 -2.79 -19.52 -23.78
CA THR A 392 -1.77 -20.24 -23.02
C THR A 392 -1.81 -19.83 -21.54
N PRO A 393 -1.20 -20.62 -20.63
CA PRO A 393 -1.15 -20.23 -19.22
C PRO A 393 -0.52 -18.85 -18.96
N ARG A 394 0.46 -18.45 -19.78
CA ARG A 394 1.07 -17.12 -19.70
C ARG A 394 0.15 -16.01 -20.22
N VAL A 395 -0.64 -16.27 -21.25
CA VAL A 395 -1.70 -15.33 -21.68
C VAL A 395 -2.72 -15.16 -20.55
N ALA A 396 -3.08 -16.25 -19.88
CA ALA A 396 -4.03 -16.21 -18.78
C ALA A 396 -3.52 -15.41 -17.57
N GLU A 397 -2.25 -15.61 -17.21
CA GLU A 397 -1.58 -14.86 -16.15
C GLU A 397 -1.62 -13.35 -16.39
N GLU A 398 -1.25 -12.90 -17.60
CA GLU A 398 -1.23 -11.48 -17.98
C GLU A 398 -2.64 -10.87 -18.12
N ALA A 399 -3.69 -11.69 -18.24
CA ALA A 399 -5.07 -11.22 -18.38
C ALA A 399 -5.72 -10.88 -17.03
N ILE A 400 -5.33 -11.52 -15.92
CA ILE A 400 -6.05 -11.44 -14.63
C ILE A 400 -6.15 -10.00 -14.11
N LEU A 401 -5.02 -9.28 -14.02
CA LEU A 401 -5.03 -7.92 -13.44
C LEU A 401 -5.75 -6.90 -14.35
N PRO A 402 -5.58 -6.91 -15.69
CA PRO A 402 -6.42 -6.10 -16.57
C PRO A 402 -7.92 -6.41 -16.43
N LEU A 403 -8.32 -7.69 -16.37
CA LEU A 403 -9.73 -8.06 -16.19
C LEU A 403 -10.31 -7.51 -14.89
N LEU A 404 -9.56 -7.59 -13.79
CA LEU A 404 -9.97 -7.00 -12.52
C LEU A 404 -10.11 -5.48 -12.65
N ARG A 405 -9.07 -4.79 -13.14
CA ARG A 405 -9.02 -3.32 -13.26
C ARG A 405 -10.08 -2.75 -14.22
N SER A 406 -10.55 -3.56 -15.16
CA SER A 406 -11.64 -3.25 -16.09
C SER A 406 -13.02 -3.70 -15.61
N GLY A 407 -13.15 -4.14 -14.35
CA GLY A 407 -14.44 -4.49 -13.75
C GLY A 407 -15.05 -5.78 -14.27
N ARG A 408 -14.26 -6.69 -14.85
CA ARG A 408 -14.72 -7.97 -15.42
C ARG A 408 -14.48 -9.12 -14.44
N ALA A 409 -14.94 -8.92 -13.20
CA ALA A 409 -14.74 -9.83 -12.07
C ALA A 409 -15.07 -11.29 -12.37
N SER A 410 -16.19 -11.56 -13.07
CA SER A 410 -16.59 -12.94 -13.41
C SER A 410 -15.59 -13.66 -14.30
N ARG A 411 -14.85 -12.94 -15.15
CA ARG A 411 -13.84 -13.50 -16.05
C ARG A 411 -12.51 -13.78 -15.36
N VAL A 412 -12.24 -13.17 -14.21
CA VAL A 412 -11.01 -13.43 -13.45
C VAL A 412 -10.90 -14.91 -13.08
N ALA A 413 -12.01 -15.53 -12.64
CA ALA A 413 -12.04 -16.94 -12.31
C ALA A 413 -11.85 -17.86 -13.53
N ASP A 414 -12.45 -17.51 -14.67
CA ASP A 414 -12.28 -18.25 -15.93
C ASP A 414 -10.81 -18.32 -16.37
N PHE A 415 -10.06 -17.25 -16.11
CA PHE A 415 -8.63 -17.19 -16.42
C PHE A 415 -7.76 -17.82 -15.34
N ALA A 416 -8.12 -17.67 -14.06
CA ALA A 416 -7.36 -18.25 -12.95
C ALA A 416 -7.22 -19.78 -13.03
N VAL A 417 -8.22 -20.49 -13.56
CA VAL A 417 -8.12 -21.95 -13.77
C VAL A 417 -7.18 -22.35 -14.92
N LEU A 418 -6.80 -21.40 -15.78
CA LEU A 418 -5.90 -21.62 -16.92
C LEU A 418 -4.44 -21.26 -16.60
N VAL A 419 -4.18 -20.57 -15.48
CA VAL A 419 -2.82 -20.22 -15.04
C VAL A 419 -2.12 -21.47 -14.51
N GLU A 420 -0.82 -21.58 -14.79
CA GLU A 420 0.01 -22.64 -14.18
C GLU A 420 -0.05 -22.53 -12.65
N PRO A 421 -0.33 -23.63 -11.91
CA PRO A 421 -0.43 -23.58 -10.46
C PRO A 421 0.78 -22.95 -9.78
N ALA A 422 1.99 -23.25 -10.25
CA ALA A 422 3.22 -22.67 -9.72
C ALA A 422 3.29 -21.14 -9.91
N ALA A 423 2.82 -20.62 -11.05
CA ALA A 423 2.82 -19.19 -11.33
C ALA A 423 1.78 -18.46 -10.46
N MET A 424 0.59 -19.05 -10.29
CA MET A 424 -0.46 -18.52 -9.42
C MET A 424 -0.04 -18.51 -7.95
N GLN A 425 0.65 -19.55 -7.48
CA GLN A 425 1.16 -19.63 -6.10
C GLN A 425 2.32 -18.66 -5.85
N ALA A 426 3.15 -18.40 -6.86
CA ALA A 426 4.25 -17.42 -6.78
C ALA A 426 3.78 -15.96 -6.83
N SER A 427 2.52 -15.71 -7.16
CA SER A 427 1.98 -14.36 -7.40
C SER A 427 0.82 -14.04 -6.44
N PRO A 428 1.10 -13.51 -5.23
CA PRO A 428 0.06 -13.11 -4.28
C PRO A 428 -1.01 -12.21 -4.89
N ASP A 429 -0.60 -11.23 -5.71
CA ASP A 429 -1.51 -10.26 -6.34
C ASP A 429 -2.56 -10.93 -7.25
N LEU A 430 -2.21 -12.03 -7.94
CA LEU A 430 -3.15 -12.77 -8.78
C LEU A 430 -4.19 -13.52 -7.94
N ARG A 431 -3.76 -14.09 -6.81
CA ARG A 431 -4.67 -14.73 -5.85
C ARG A 431 -5.57 -13.70 -5.20
N ASP A 432 -5.04 -12.53 -4.85
CA ASP A 432 -5.86 -11.45 -4.31
C ASP A 432 -6.86 -10.94 -5.34
N ALA A 433 -6.47 -10.80 -6.61
CA ALA A 433 -7.40 -10.45 -7.69
C ALA A 433 -8.55 -11.44 -7.79
N LEU A 434 -8.25 -12.74 -7.77
CA LEU A 434 -9.24 -13.81 -7.76
C LEU A 434 -10.17 -13.68 -6.54
N TRP A 435 -9.63 -13.66 -5.32
CA TRP A 435 -10.43 -13.65 -4.10
C TRP A 435 -11.26 -12.38 -3.93
N LEU A 436 -10.70 -11.20 -4.22
CA LEU A 436 -11.42 -9.94 -4.14
C LEU A 436 -12.57 -9.90 -5.15
N SER A 437 -12.32 -10.30 -6.40
CA SER A 437 -13.38 -10.37 -7.43
C SER A 437 -14.46 -11.41 -7.13
N ALA A 438 -14.11 -12.47 -6.39
CA ALA A 438 -14.99 -13.59 -6.11
C ALA A 438 -16.05 -13.27 -5.05
N ARG A 439 -15.77 -12.37 -4.09
CA ARG A 439 -16.63 -12.19 -2.91
C ARG A 439 -18.11 -11.95 -3.25
N PRO A 440 -18.47 -11.02 -4.16
CA PRO A 440 -19.87 -10.80 -4.51
C PRO A 440 -20.49 -11.98 -5.28
N LEU A 441 -19.66 -12.78 -5.95
CA LEU A 441 -20.09 -13.91 -6.78
C LEU A 441 -20.35 -15.19 -5.97
N LEU A 442 -19.92 -15.25 -4.71
CA LEU A 442 -20.14 -16.42 -3.84
C LEU A 442 -21.61 -16.64 -3.46
N ALA A 443 -22.47 -15.64 -3.67
CA ALA A 443 -23.91 -15.77 -3.44
C ALA A 443 -24.59 -16.69 -4.48
N ASP A 444 -24.11 -16.67 -5.73
CA ASP A 444 -24.53 -17.57 -6.81
C ASP A 444 -23.29 -18.01 -7.62
N PRO A 445 -22.50 -18.95 -7.06
CA PRO A 445 -21.19 -19.24 -7.60
C PRO A 445 -21.26 -20.15 -8.84
N SER A 446 -20.43 -19.86 -9.84
CA SER A 446 -20.19 -20.79 -10.94
C SER A 446 -19.27 -21.93 -10.50
N ILE A 447 -19.32 -23.06 -11.21
CA ILE A 447 -18.44 -24.22 -10.93
C ILE A 447 -16.97 -23.81 -11.10
N HIS A 448 -16.64 -23.08 -12.18
CA HIS A 448 -15.28 -22.61 -12.43
C HIS A 448 -14.77 -21.70 -11.30
N LEU A 449 -15.64 -20.84 -10.74
CA LEU A 449 -15.29 -19.98 -9.60
C LEU A 449 -14.90 -20.82 -8.38
N LEU A 450 -15.75 -21.79 -8.01
CA LEU A 450 -15.48 -22.65 -6.85
C LEU A 450 -14.20 -23.47 -7.04
N GLU A 451 -13.99 -24.02 -8.24
CA GLU A 451 -12.77 -24.75 -8.58
C GLU A 451 -11.53 -23.86 -8.52
N ALA A 452 -11.58 -22.67 -9.10
CA ALA A 452 -10.50 -21.68 -9.07
C ALA A 452 -10.10 -21.36 -7.63
N LEU A 453 -11.07 -21.05 -6.78
CA LEU A 453 -10.83 -20.70 -5.37
C LEU A 453 -10.26 -21.88 -4.58
N SER A 454 -10.75 -23.10 -4.83
CA SER A 454 -10.29 -24.31 -4.11
C SER A 454 -8.82 -24.64 -4.35
N HIS A 455 -8.28 -24.29 -5.52
CA HIS A 455 -6.86 -24.49 -5.85
C HIS A 455 -5.97 -23.31 -5.45
N ASN A 456 -6.56 -22.16 -5.12
CA ASN A 456 -5.85 -20.90 -4.94
C ASN A 456 -6.14 -20.24 -3.59
N LEU A 457 -6.25 -21.04 -2.54
CA LEU A 457 -6.35 -20.55 -1.16
C LEU A 457 -5.16 -19.64 -0.82
N ARG A 458 -5.42 -18.58 -0.05
CA ARG A 458 -4.36 -17.70 0.42
C ARG A 458 -3.78 -18.28 1.70
N ASN A 459 -2.60 -18.88 1.56
CA ASN A 459 -1.92 -19.65 2.59
C ASN A 459 -1.20 -18.77 3.64
N GLU A 460 -1.93 -17.81 4.18
CA GLU A 460 -1.39 -16.73 5.01
C GLU A 460 -2.12 -16.71 6.36
N TRP A 461 -1.45 -17.17 7.42
CA TRP A 461 -1.97 -17.16 8.80
C TRP A 461 -3.42 -17.69 8.90
N ASP A 462 -4.35 -16.84 9.35
CA ASP A 462 -5.76 -17.13 9.57
C ASP A 462 -6.62 -16.93 8.30
N MET A 463 -6.04 -16.44 7.19
CA MET A 463 -6.78 -16.21 5.94
C MET A 463 -7.23 -17.52 5.31
N THR A 464 -6.41 -18.58 5.36
CA THR A 464 -6.77 -19.89 4.83
C THR A 464 -8.08 -20.40 5.42
N ALA A 465 -8.22 -20.34 6.75
CA ALA A 465 -9.43 -20.83 7.43
C ALA A 465 -10.67 -20.05 6.99
N ARG A 466 -10.53 -18.72 6.80
CA ARG A 466 -11.62 -17.86 6.36
C ARG A 466 -12.00 -18.11 4.90
N ASP A 467 -11.02 -18.16 4.03
CA ASP A 467 -11.21 -18.46 2.60
C ASP A 467 -11.88 -19.83 2.44
N LEU A 468 -11.48 -20.81 3.24
CA LEU A 468 -12.14 -22.11 3.31
C LEU A 468 -13.56 -22.04 3.83
N ALA A 469 -13.83 -21.27 4.89
CA ALA A 469 -15.19 -21.13 5.41
C ALA A 469 -16.12 -20.49 4.37
N ASP A 470 -15.67 -19.44 3.67
CA ASP A 470 -16.44 -18.78 2.62
C ASP A 470 -16.65 -19.69 1.41
N LEU A 471 -15.60 -20.37 0.96
CA LEU A 471 -15.68 -21.35 -0.12
C LEU A 471 -16.62 -22.51 0.24
N THR A 472 -16.53 -23.04 1.45
CA THR A 472 -17.35 -24.18 1.91
C THR A 472 -18.82 -23.80 1.93
N ARG A 473 -19.17 -22.62 2.46
CA ARG A 473 -20.55 -22.12 2.44
C ARG A 473 -21.09 -21.99 1.01
N ALA A 474 -20.31 -21.40 0.11
CA ALA A 474 -20.69 -21.27 -1.29
C ALA A 474 -20.82 -22.64 -2.00
N TRP A 475 -19.92 -23.57 -1.69
CA TRP A 475 -19.93 -24.94 -2.22
C TRP A 475 -21.14 -25.73 -1.74
N MET A 476 -21.51 -25.61 -0.45
CA MET A 476 -22.69 -26.25 0.12
C MET A 476 -23.97 -25.75 -0.56
N THR A 477 -24.10 -24.44 -0.76
CA THR A 477 -25.26 -23.84 -1.46
C THR A 477 -25.43 -24.41 -2.86
N ARG A 478 -24.32 -24.66 -3.58
CA ARG A 478 -24.35 -25.12 -4.98
C ARG A 478 -24.44 -26.64 -5.15
N HIS A 479 -23.71 -27.39 -4.34
CA HIS A 479 -23.48 -28.84 -4.54
C HIS A 479 -23.92 -29.71 -3.35
N GLY A 480 -24.40 -29.10 -2.27
CA GLY A 480 -24.80 -29.81 -1.06
C GLY A 480 -23.64 -30.14 -0.11
N VAL A 481 -23.99 -30.55 1.10
CA VAL A 481 -23.07 -30.73 2.24
C VAL A 481 -22.03 -31.83 2.00
N GLU A 482 -22.44 -32.98 1.46
CA GLU A 482 -21.52 -34.10 1.21
C GLU A 482 -20.46 -33.78 0.14
N SER A 483 -20.82 -32.98 -0.86
CA SER A 483 -19.86 -32.49 -1.85
C SER A 483 -18.84 -31.53 -1.20
N ALA A 484 -19.30 -30.67 -0.30
CA ALA A 484 -18.42 -29.76 0.44
C ALA A 484 -17.45 -30.51 1.36
N ARG A 485 -17.90 -31.58 2.04
CA ARG A 485 -17.03 -32.49 2.80
C ARG A 485 -15.95 -33.13 1.95
N THR A 486 -16.34 -33.63 0.76
CA THR A 486 -15.40 -34.22 -0.21
C THR A 486 -14.38 -33.19 -0.68
N MET A 487 -14.82 -31.95 -0.95
CA MET A 487 -13.93 -30.84 -1.30
C MET A 487 -12.93 -30.55 -0.17
N LEU A 488 -13.38 -30.42 1.07
CA LEU A 488 -12.50 -30.19 2.23
C LEU A 488 -11.49 -31.33 2.42
N ALA A 489 -11.91 -32.58 2.27
CA ALA A 489 -11.02 -33.74 2.34
C ALA A 489 -9.93 -33.70 1.25
N ARG A 490 -10.30 -33.32 0.02
CA ARG A 490 -9.36 -33.14 -1.09
C ARG A 490 -8.37 -32.01 -0.81
N VAL A 491 -8.84 -30.85 -0.32
CA VAL A 491 -7.96 -29.74 0.06
C VAL A 491 -6.98 -30.17 1.16
N ARG A 492 -7.46 -30.91 2.18
CA ARG A 492 -6.63 -31.44 3.27
C ARG A 492 -5.55 -32.38 2.75
N GLN A 493 -5.90 -33.27 1.83
CA GLN A 493 -4.95 -34.19 1.23
C GLN A 493 -3.87 -33.44 0.44
N ALA A 494 -4.25 -32.39 -0.29
CA ALA A 494 -3.31 -31.57 -1.07
C ALA A 494 -2.46 -30.64 -0.19
N ASN A 495 -2.95 -30.27 1.00
CA ASN A 495 -2.32 -29.30 1.89
C ASN A 495 -2.30 -29.82 3.35
N PRO A 496 -1.51 -30.86 3.65
CA PRO A 496 -1.48 -31.46 4.98
C PRO A 496 -1.10 -30.45 6.08
N ASP A 497 -0.27 -29.47 5.76
CA ASP A 497 0.16 -28.41 6.68
C ASP A 497 -0.97 -27.45 7.09
N LEU A 498 -2.09 -27.46 6.36
CA LEU A 498 -3.26 -26.60 6.63
C LEU A 498 -4.37 -27.34 7.39
N ALA A 499 -4.10 -28.54 7.89
CA ALA A 499 -5.10 -29.39 8.56
C ALA A 499 -5.86 -28.65 9.68
N ALA A 500 -5.17 -27.88 10.52
CA ALA A 500 -5.79 -27.15 11.62
C ALA A 500 -6.76 -26.06 11.15
N GLN A 501 -6.40 -25.33 10.07
CA GLN A 501 -7.24 -24.30 9.46
C GLN A 501 -8.45 -24.91 8.77
N ILE A 502 -8.28 -26.07 8.14
CA ILE A 502 -9.37 -26.84 7.51
C ILE A 502 -10.35 -27.33 8.58
N ASP A 503 -9.85 -27.88 9.70
CA ASP A 503 -10.67 -28.33 10.81
C ASP A 503 -11.46 -27.16 11.43
N LYS A 504 -10.82 -26.00 11.59
CA LYS A 504 -11.50 -24.77 12.03
C LYS A 504 -12.65 -24.37 11.08
N ALA A 505 -12.38 -24.32 9.77
CA ALA A 505 -13.38 -23.97 8.77
C ALA A 505 -14.54 -24.99 8.73
N ALA A 506 -14.25 -26.28 8.85
CA ALA A 506 -15.25 -27.35 8.86
C ALA A 506 -16.19 -27.23 10.07
N ARG A 507 -15.66 -26.98 11.27
CA ARG A 507 -16.44 -26.72 12.48
C ARG A 507 -17.37 -25.52 12.32
N GLU A 508 -16.86 -24.42 11.75
CA GLU A 508 -17.61 -23.17 11.58
C GLU A 508 -18.74 -23.27 10.53
N THR A 509 -18.70 -24.24 9.62
CA THR A 509 -19.60 -24.28 8.46
C THR A 509 -20.46 -25.54 8.36
N VAL A 510 -19.87 -26.72 8.53
CA VAL A 510 -20.55 -28.02 8.35
C VAL A 510 -21.05 -28.58 9.69
N GLY A 511 -20.66 -28.00 10.82
CA GLY A 511 -21.09 -28.43 12.15
C GLY A 511 -20.50 -29.77 12.60
N GLU A 512 -19.35 -30.15 12.04
CA GLU A 512 -18.57 -31.27 12.57
C GLU A 512 -17.92 -30.88 13.91
N PRO A 513 -17.86 -31.79 14.90
CA PRO A 513 -17.15 -31.55 16.16
C PRO A 513 -15.62 -31.46 15.99
#